data_AF-G9P4I2-F1
#
_entry.id   AF-G9P4I2-F1
#
_cell.length_a   1.000
_cell.length_b   1.000
_cell.length_c   1.000
_cell.angle_alpha   90.00
_cell.angle_beta   90.00
_cell.angle_gamma   90.00
#
_symmetry.space_group_name_H-M   'P 1'
#
loop_
_entity.id
_entity.type
_entity.pdbx_description
1 polymer ?
#
loop_
_entity_poly.entity_id
_entity_poly.type
_entity_poly.pdbx_seq_one_letter_code
_entity_poly.pdbx_strand_id
1 'polypeptide(L)'
;MRYQDGEVRAAPGYGWWRGEFDGTAWPPGIICMIGADGNAVYTDEGQLQYCQRYKELAVYSCNPLLPIVVDNGDPLSSNAALDRSPLLFFHPPSRPGVSQAVHPDSRMGQGPAPCKYVAGANPSWITSLVPCTYRNPYDAVQSVGLAGELPIVLGLMAFSEHSSAPQPFLADGATHDKWRGGFWCHNEDPKG
;
A
#
# COMPACT_ATOMS: atom_id res chain seq x y z
N MET A 1 -6.46 4.29 9.94
CA MET A 1 -7.44 3.59 9.08
C MET A 1 -7.27 2.10 9.25
N ARG A 2 -8.30 1.30 8.92
CA ARG A 2 -8.23 -0.16 8.92
C ARG A 2 -8.51 -0.67 7.51
N TYR A 3 -7.74 -1.67 7.07
CA TYR A 3 -8.01 -2.40 5.84
C TYR A 3 -8.65 -3.74 6.15
N GLN A 4 -9.76 -4.05 5.49
CA GLN A 4 -10.42 -5.35 5.57
C GLN A 4 -11.00 -5.70 4.20
N ASP A 5 -10.59 -6.86 3.67
CA ASP A 5 -11.14 -7.46 2.45
C ASP A 5 -11.17 -6.56 1.20
N GLY A 6 -10.23 -5.62 1.03
CA GLY A 6 -10.22 -4.71 -0.13
C GLY A 6 -10.73 -3.31 0.18
N GLU A 7 -11.24 -3.10 1.39
CA GLU A 7 -11.80 -1.82 1.81
C GLU A 7 -10.96 -1.17 2.90
N VAL A 8 -10.78 0.13 2.77
CA VAL A 8 -10.17 0.97 3.78
C VAL A 8 -11.26 1.78 4.46
N ARG A 9 -11.39 1.62 5.78
CA ARG A 9 -12.38 2.32 6.60
C ARG A 9 -11.70 3.11 7.70
N ALA A 10 -12.41 4.07 8.27
CA ALA A 10 -12.02 4.67 9.54
C ALA A 10 -11.79 3.57 10.58
N ALA A 11 -10.81 3.77 11.46
CA ALA A 11 -10.52 2.88 12.58
C ALA A 11 -10.83 3.63 13.89
N PRO A 12 -12.11 3.63 14.34
CA PRO A 12 -12.48 4.29 15.59
C PRO A 12 -11.64 3.75 16.75
N GLY A 13 -11.23 4.65 17.65
CA GLY A 13 -10.36 4.30 18.78
C GLY A 13 -8.86 4.24 18.45
N TYR A 14 -8.47 4.58 17.22
CA TYR A 14 -7.06 4.66 16.83
C TYR A 14 -6.74 5.99 16.15
N GLY A 15 -5.52 6.48 16.39
CA GLY A 15 -5.01 7.73 15.83
C GLY A 15 -3.57 7.59 15.38
N TRP A 16 -3.17 8.46 14.45
CA TRP A 16 -1.78 8.61 14.08
C TRP A 16 -1.15 9.69 14.94
N TRP A 17 0.03 9.42 15.47
CA TRP A 17 0.82 10.39 16.22
C TRP A 17 2.27 10.37 15.78
N ARG A 18 2.89 11.55 15.79
CA ARG A 18 4.33 11.75 15.57
C ARG A 18 4.77 12.87 16.50
N GLY A 19 5.92 12.68 17.15
CA GLY A 19 6.54 13.73 17.94
C GLY A 19 7.08 14.88 17.10
N GLU A 20 7.73 15.84 17.76
CA GLU A 20 8.31 17.01 17.11
C GLU A 20 9.61 16.68 16.38
N PHE A 21 9.91 17.47 15.35
CA PHE A 21 11.15 17.38 14.59
C PHE A 21 12.35 17.78 15.47
N ASP A 22 13.39 16.94 15.52
CA ASP A 22 14.55 17.16 16.40
C ASP A 22 15.67 18.01 15.78
N GLY A 23 15.47 18.48 14.55
CA GLY A 23 16.47 19.23 13.76
C GLY A 23 17.18 18.38 12.71
N THR A 24 17.12 17.05 12.81
CA THR A 24 17.76 16.12 11.87
C THR A 24 16.76 15.21 11.18
N ALA A 25 15.91 14.53 11.96
CA ALA A 25 14.86 13.64 11.47
C ALA A 25 13.59 13.86 12.29
N TRP A 26 12.47 13.40 11.74
CA TRP A 26 11.27 13.23 12.53
C TRP A 26 11.38 11.95 13.37
N PRO A 27 10.84 11.89 14.59
CA PRO A 27 10.68 10.61 15.27
C PRO A 27 9.77 9.69 14.45
N PRO A 28 9.95 8.36 14.49
CA PRO A 28 9.05 7.43 13.82
C PRO A 28 7.60 7.66 14.26
N GLY A 29 6.69 7.69 13.31
CA GLY A 29 5.28 7.77 13.64
C GLY A 29 4.74 6.46 14.20
N ILE A 30 3.66 6.57 14.98
CA ILE A 30 3.00 5.44 15.63
C ILE A 30 1.48 5.54 15.50
N ILE A 31 0.83 4.38 15.56
CA ILE A 31 -0.61 4.29 15.72
C ILE A 31 -0.89 4.13 17.21
N CYS A 32 -1.52 5.12 17.82
CA CYS A 32 -1.92 5.10 19.22
C CYS A 32 -3.41 4.78 19.39
N MET A 33 -3.78 4.29 20.57
CA MET A 33 -5.17 4.20 20.97
C MET A 33 -5.68 5.59 21.34
N ILE A 34 -6.89 5.92 20.91
CA ILE A 34 -7.56 7.20 21.12
C ILE A 34 -8.85 6.98 21.89
N GLY A 35 -9.05 7.76 22.96
CA GLY A 35 -10.26 7.75 23.77
C GLY A 35 -11.47 8.35 23.05
N ALA A 36 -12.64 8.25 23.67
CA ALA A 36 -13.87 8.84 23.13
C ALA A 36 -13.80 10.39 23.07
N ASP A 37 -12.90 11.00 23.83
CA ASP A 37 -12.60 12.43 23.86
C ASP A 37 -11.62 12.87 22.76
N GLY A 38 -11.10 11.94 21.96
CA GLY A 38 -10.13 12.21 20.90
C GLY A 38 -8.67 12.28 21.39
N ASN A 39 -8.41 12.06 22.68
CA ASN A 39 -7.07 12.12 23.24
C ASN A 39 -6.38 10.74 23.23
N ALA A 40 -5.05 10.76 23.24
CA ALA A 40 -4.26 9.54 23.35
C ALA A 40 -4.49 8.84 24.70
N VAL A 41 -4.65 7.51 24.67
CA VAL A 41 -4.84 6.69 25.86
C VAL A 41 -3.49 6.30 26.44
N TYR A 42 -3.34 6.44 27.76
CA TYR A 42 -2.15 6.05 28.52
C TYR A 42 -2.46 4.86 29.43
N THR A 43 -1.44 4.10 29.83
CA THR A 43 -1.54 3.09 30.91
C THR A 43 -1.55 3.78 32.28
N ASP A 44 -1.85 3.03 33.34
CA ASP A 44 -1.84 3.55 34.71
C ASP A 44 -0.43 4.06 35.13
N GLU A 45 0.63 3.56 34.49
CA GLU A 45 2.02 4.02 34.66
C GLU A 45 2.37 5.25 33.80
N GLY A 46 1.39 5.83 33.09
CA GLY A 46 1.59 6.99 32.24
C GLY A 46 2.28 6.70 30.91
N GLN A 47 2.31 5.44 30.46
CA GLN A 47 2.89 5.06 29.17
C GLN A 47 1.85 5.17 28.05
N LEU A 48 2.23 5.74 26.91
CA LEU A 48 1.33 5.84 25.76
C LEU A 48 0.95 4.44 25.25
N GLN A 49 -0.34 4.17 25.07
CA GLN A 49 -0.80 2.93 24.47
C GLN A 49 -0.76 3.02 22.94
N TYR A 50 0.12 2.23 22.31
CA TYR A 50 0.27 2.20 20.86
C TYR A 50 0.34 0.78 20.31
N CYS A 51 -0.01 0.63 19.03
CA CYS A 51 0.02 -0.64 18.33
C CYS A 51 1.45 -1.07 18.02
N GLN A 52 1.72 -2.37 18.17
CA GLN A 52 2.98 -2.94 17.72
C GLN A 52 3.10 -2.83 16.19
N ARG A 53 4.23 -2.30 15.72
CA ARG A 53 4.52 -2.17 14.29
C ARG A 53 4.68 -3.57 13.67
N TYR A 54 3.83 -3.88 12.70
CA TYR A 54 3.96 -5.10 11.90
C TYR A 54 4.95 -4.91 10.75
N LYS A 55 4.72 -3.89 9.90
CA LYS A 55 5.59 -3.51 8.79
C LYS A 55 5.36 -2.04 8.44
N GLU A 56 6.38 -1.40 7.88
CA GLU A 56 6.36 0.00 7.45
C GLU A 56 7.09 0.11 6.11
N LEU A 57 6.44 0.72 5.12
CA LEU A 57 7.01 1.04 3.82
C LEU A 57 6.54 2.41 3.36
N ALA A 58 7.40 3.11 2.61
CA ALA A 58 7.02 4.28 1.84
C ALA A 58 6.83 3.91 0.38
N VAL A 59 5.83 4.50 -0.26
CA VAL A 59 5.51 4.33 -1.68
C VAL A 59 5.50 5.71 -2.32
N TYR A 60 6.21 5.87 -3.43
CA TYR A 60 6.32 7.13 -4.14
C TYR A 60 5.84 6.97 -5.58
N SER A 61 4.87 7.79 -5.99
CA SER A 61 4.48 7.94 -7.39
C SER A 61 5.32 9.05 -8.02
N CYS A 62 6.44 8.67 -8.64
CA CYS A 62 7.51 9.60 -9.02
C CYS A 62 7.25 10.42 -10.31
N ASN A 63 6.02 10.47 -10.82
CA ASN A 63 5.56 10.99 -12.13
C ASN A 63 5.22 9.89 -13.16
N PRO A 64 4.43 10.17 -14.22
CA PRO A 64 4.01 9.16 -15.20
C PRO A 64 5.14 8.49 -16.02
N LEU A 65 6.32 9.10 -16.06
CA LEU A 65 7.50 8.65 -16.82
C LEU A 65 8.52 7.90 -15.95
N LEU A 66 8.38 7.93 -14.63
CA LEU A 66 9.25 7.26 -13.68
C LEU A 66 8.54 6.08 -13.01
N PRO A 67 9.27 5.02 -12.63
CA PRO A 67 8.69 3.92 -11.90
C PRO A 67 8.16 4.39 -10.53
N ILE A 68 7.16 3.68 -10.03
CA ILE A 68 6.81 3.73 -8.61
C ILE A 68 8.01 3.21 -7.82
N VAL A 69 8.40 3.94 -6.80
CA VAL A 69 9.49 3.59 -5.90
C VAL A 69 8.92 3.16 -4.56
N VAL A 70 9.53 2.14 -3.95
CA VAL A 70 9.15 1.60 -2.65
C VAL A 70 10.40 1.47 -1.78
N ASP A 71 10.29 1.91 -0.53
CA ASP A 71 11.35 1.86 0.47
C ASP A 71 10.84 1.18 1.74
N ASN A 72 11.70 0.42 2.42
CA ASN A 72 11.40 -0.04 3.77
C ASN A 72 11.56 1.10 4.78
N GLY A 73 10.54 1.31 5.60
CA GLY A 73 10.55 2.29 6.69
C GLY A 73 9.94 3.65 6.34
N ASP A 74 10.06 4.58 7.28
CA ASP A 74 9.55 5.94 7.20
C ASP A 74 10.65 6.94 6.79
N PRO A 75 10.57 7.54 5.58
CA PRO A 75 11.58 8.45 5.04
C PRO A 75 11.74 9.75 5.82
N LEU A 76 10.74 10.12 6.63
CA LEU A 76 10.85 11.27 7.50
C LEU A 76 11.68 10.98 8.76
N SER A 77 11.81 9.70 9.13
CA SER A 77 12.49 9.27 10.35
C SER A 77 13.91 8.76 10.18
N SER A 78 14.37 8.64 8.94
CA SER A 78 15.71 8.15 8.64
C SER A 78 16.58 9.30 8.12
N ASN A 79 17.69 9.55 8.81
CA ASN A 79 18.80 10.36 8.30
C ASN A 79 19.66 9.59 7.27
N ALA A 80 19.51 8.27 7.19
CA ALA A 80 20.20 7.44 6.21
C ALA A 80 19.41 7.41 4.90
N ALA A 81 20.14 7.38 3.77
CA ALA A 81 19.54 7.09 2.48
C ALA A 81 18.84 5.72 2.54
N LEU A 82 17.51 5.72 2.44
CA LEU A 82 16.75 4.49 2.31
C LEU A 82 17.09 3.83 0.97
N ASP A 83 17.16 2.49 0.96
CA ASP A 83 17.40 1.74 -0.26
C ASP A 83 16.15 1.76 -1.14
N ARG A 84 16.22 2.57 -2.20
CA ARG A 84 15.10 2.84 -3.10
C ARG A 84 15.00 1.75 -4.15
N SER A 85 13.94 0.98 -4.08
CA SER A 85 13.68 -0.07 -5.05
C SER A 85 12.50 0.29 -5.95
N PRO A 86 12.54 -0.01 -7.26
CA PRO A 86 11.33 0.07 -8.07
C PRO A 86 10.29 -0.90 -7.53
N LEU A 87 9.00 -0.59 -7.71
CA LEU A 87 7.92 -1.55 -7.45
C LEU A 87 8.18 -2.83 -8.26
N LEU A 88 8.13 -3.97 -7.59
CA LEU A 88 8.27 -5.29 -8.19
C LEU A 88 7.03 -6.14 -7.94
N PHE A 89 6.84 -7.11 -8.82
CA PHE A 89 5.78 -8.11 -8.76
C PHE A 89 6.38 -9.51 -8.72
N PHE A 90 5.92 -10.31 -7.77
CA PHE A 90 6.15 -11.74 -7.72
C PHE A 90 4.92 -12.49 -8.25
N HIS A 91 5.15 -13.47 -9.11
CA HIS A 91 4.09 -14.28 -9.73
C HIS A 91 4.14 -15.69 -9.14
N PRO A 92 3.39 -15.97 -8.07
CA PRO A 92 3.37 -17.28 -7.44
C PRO A 92 2.81 -18.33 -8.43
N PRO A 93 3.51 -19.45 -8.66
CA PRO A 93 2.98 -20.54 -9.51
C PRO A 93 1.65 -21.10 -9.02
N SER A 94 1.38 -21.02 -7.71
CA SER A 94 0.13 -21.48 -7.08
C SER A 94 -1.08 -20.58 -7.35
N ARG A 95 -0.87 -19.35 -7.84
CA ARG A 95 -1.96 -18.40 -8.17
C ARG A 95 -1.71 -17.73 -9.52
N PRO A 96 -1.91 -18.46 -10.65
CA PRO A 96 -1.74 -17.89 -11.98
C PRO A 96 -2.56 -16.61 -12.18
N GLY A 97 -1.97 -15.62 -12.85
CA GLY A 97 -2.62 -14.33 -13.14
C GLY A 97 -2.67 -13.34 -11.97
N VAL A 98 -2.21 -13.70 -10.77
CA VAL A 98 -2.11 -12.78 -9.62
C VAL A 98 -0.74 -12.10 -9.59
N SER A 99 -0.73 -10.78 -9.50
CA SER A 99 0.48 -9.99 -9.26
C SER A 99 0.65 -9.74 -7.77
N GLN A 100 1.72 -10.25 -7.14
CA GLN A 100 2.05 -9.88 -5.76
C GLN A 100 3.00 -8.70 -5.73
N ALA A 101 2.53 -7.51 -5.34
CA ALA A 101 3.37 -6.35 -5.10
C ALA A 101 4.31 -6.63 -3.92
N VAL A 102 5.62 -6.55 -4.16
CA VAL A 102 6.64 -6.94 -3.18
C VAL A 102 7.80 -5.96 -3.16
N HIS A 103 8.38 -5.77 -1.98
CA HIS A 103 9.73 -5.21 -1.83
C HIS A 103 10.76 -6.34 -2.00
N PRO A 104 11.96 -6.10 -2.56
CA PRO A 104 13.01 -7.14 -2.72
C PRO A 104 13.29 -7.99 -1.49
N ASP A 105 13.31 -7.37 -0.31
CA ASP A 105 13.54 -8.06 0.98
C ASP A 105 12.32 -8.79 1.54
N SER A 106 11.19 -8.78 0.84
CA SER A 106 9.96 -9.42 1.31
C SER A 106 10.10 -10.94 1.27
N ARG A 107 9.53 -11.61 2.27
CA ARG A 107 9.44 -13.08 2.25
C ARG A 107 8.46 -13.50 1.17
N MET A 108 8.96 -14.18 0.15
CA MET A 108 8.17 -14.69 -0.96
C MET A 108 8.07 -16.22 -0.89
N GLY A 109 7.02 -16.77 -1.51
CA GLY A 109 6.89 -18.22 -1.68
C GLY A 109 7.89 -18.78 -2.70
N GLN A 110 7.80 -20.08 -2.94
CA GLN A 110 8.55 -20.73 -4.03
C GLN A 110 8.07 -20.20 -5.38
N GLY A 111 8.99 -19.78 -6.25
CA GLY A 111 8.65 -19.24 -7.56
C GLY A 111 9.81 -18.52 -8.24
N PRO A 112 9.54 -17.88 -9.39
CA PRO A 112 10.54 -17.10 -10.12
C PRO A 112 10.94 -15.83 -9.35
N ALA A 113 12.06 -15.23 -9.73
CA ALA A 113 12.45 -13.94 -9.18
C ALA A 113 11.38 -12.85 -9.47
N PRO A 114 11.21 -11.85 -8.58
CA PRO A 114 10.33 -10.72 -8.84
C PRO A 114 10.72 -9.95 -10.10
N CYS A 115 9.72 -9.36 -10.74
CA CYS A 115 9.89 -8.65 -12.01
C CYS A 115 9.14 -7.31 -12.01
N LYS A 116 9.39 -6.49 -13.04
CA LYS A 116 8.79 -5.15 -13.17
C LYS A 116 7.46 -5.16 -13.91
N TYR A 117 6.88 -6.32 -14.18
CA TYR A 117 5.63 -6.40 -14.90
C TYR A 117 4.64 -7.23 -14.12
N VAL A 118 3.36 -6.91 -14.29
CA VAL A 118 2.25 -7.63 -13.69
C VAL A 118 2.05 -9.03 -14.29
N ALA A 119 1.35 -9.90 -13.58
CA ALA A 119 0.90 -11.16 -14.12
C ALA A 119 -0.17 -10.92 -15.18
N GLY A 120 -0.04 -11.64 -16.29
CA GLY A 120 -1.08 -11.75 -17.29
C GLY A 120 -1.27 -10.59 -18.26
N ALA A 121 -2.18 -10.78 -19.21
CA ALA A 121 -2.59 -9.78 -20.19
C ALA A 121 -3.79 -8.95 -19.69
N ASN A 122 -3.83 -7.68 -20.11
CA ASN A 122 -4.94 -6.73 -19.92
C ASN A 122 -5.57 -6.67 -18.51
N PRO A 123 -4.80 -6.52 -17.42
CA PRO A 123 -5.40 -6.18 -16.12
C PRO A 123 -6.14 -4.85 -16.19
N SER A 124 -7.44 -4.90 -15.98
CA SER A 124 -8.31 -3.71 -15.86
C SER A 124 -7.84 -2.75 -14.76
N TRP A 125 -7.21 -3.29 -13.70
CA TRP A 125 -6.73 -2.50 -12.56
C TRP A 125 -5.43 -1.73 -12.80
N ILE A 126 -4.67 -2.03 -13.86
CA ILE A 126 -3.41 -1.32 -14.10
C ILE A 126 -3.67 0.14 -14.33
N THR A 127 -4.56 0.50 -15.25
CA THR A 127 -4.78 1.91 -15.63
C THR A 127 -5.14 2.81 -14.46
N SER A 128 -5.59 2.25 -13.34
CA SER A 128 -5.94 3.01 -12.13
C SER A 128 -4.91 2.89 -11.01
N LEU A 129 -4.31 1.73 -10.77
CA LEU A 129 -3.44 1.53 -9.61
C LEU A 129 -1.94 1.62 -9.92
N VAL A 130 -1.51 1.27 -11.14
CA VAL A 130 -0.08 1.25 -11.49
C VAL A 130 0.16 1.77 -12.91
N PRO A 131 1.22 2.53 -13.18
CA PRO A 131 1.48 3.02 -14.53
C PRO A 131 1.52 1.90 -15.59
N CYS A 132 1.08 2.21 -16.81
CA CYS A 132 1.10 1.26 -17.93
C CYS A 132 2.50 0.72 -18.26
N THR A 133 3.56 1.35 -17.77
CA THR A 133 4.95 0.87 -17.87
C THR A 133 5.18 -0.47 -17.17
N TYR A 134 4.30 -0.86 -16.24
CA TYR A 134 4.32 -2.17 -15.58
C TYR A 134 3.51 -3.24 -16.32
N ARG A 135 2.98 -2.96 -17.51
CA ARG A 135 2.23 -3.94 -18.30
C ARG A 135 3.12 -5.10 -18.73
N ASN A 136 2.58 -6.32 -18.69
CA ASN A 136 3.26 -7.51 -19.19
C ASN A 136 3.50 -7.40 -20.70
N PRO A 137 4.75 -7.51 -21.18
CA PRO A 137 5.06 -7.46 -22.61
C PRO A 137 4.86 -8.81 -23.33
N TYR A 138 4.57 -9.89 -22.60
CA TYR A 138 4.47 -11.24 -23.13
C TYR A 138 3.01 -11.71 -23.26
N ASP A 139 2.78 -12.67 -24.15
CA ASP A 139 1.49 -13.34 -24.28
C ASP A 139 1.26 -14.21 -23.04
N ALA A 140 0.25 -13.85 -22.25
CA ALA A 140 0.09 -14.36 -20.89
C ALA A 140 -1.38 -14.60 -20.58
N VAL A 141 -1.62 -15.44 -19.56
CA VAL A 141 -2.96 -15.68 -18.99
C VAL A 141 -3.66 -14.36 -18.64
N GLN A 142 -4.98 -14.36 -18.49
CA GLN A 142 -5.66 -13.15 -18.02
C GLN A 142 -5.15 -12.75 -16.63
N SER A 143 -4.91 -11.45 -16.42
CA SER A 143 -4.62 -10.95 -15.07
C SER A 143 -5.89 -11.00 -14.23
N VAL A 144 -5.80 -11.57 -13.03
CA VAL A 144 -6.98 -11.83 -12.16
C VAL A 144 -6.95 -11.09 -10.83
N GLY A 145 -5.84 -10.43 -10.47
CA GLY A 145 -5.80 -9.63 -9.25
C GLY A 145 -4.44 -9.12 -8.82
N LEU A 146 -4.48 -8.30 -7.76
CA LEU A 146 -3.33 -7.69 -7.11
C LEU A 146 -3.31 -8.14 -5.64
N ALA A 147 -2.16 -8.61 -5.19
CA ALA A 147 -1.93 -9.05 -3.82
C ALA A 147 -0.53 -8.61 -3.35
N GLY A 148 -0.06 -9.15 -2.23
CA GLY A 148 1.29 -8.93 -1.74
C GLY A 148 1.33 -8.05 -0.49
N GLU A 149 2.34 -7.20 -0.42
CA GLU A 149 2.62 -6.33 0.73
C GLU A 149 1.53 -5.29 0.91
N LEU A 150 0.77 -5.43 2.00
CA LEU A 150 -0.38 -4.57 2.28
C LEU A 150 -0.05 -3.06 2.26
N PRO A 151 1.07 -2.59 2.85
CA PRO A 151 1.41 -1.16 2.79
C PRO A 151 1.62 -0.66 1.35
N ILE A 152 2.18 -1.50 0.46
CA ILE A 152 2.35 -1.15 -0.95
C ILE A 152 0.98 -1.03 -1.61
N VAL A 153 0.12 -2.04 -1.45
CA VAL A 153 -1.23 -2.05 -2.05
C VAL A 153 -2.04 -0.83 -1.59
N LEU A 154 -1.98 -0.48 -0.30
CA LEU A 154 -2.62 0.71 0.25
C LEU A 154 -2.07 2.01 -0.37
N GLY A 155 -0.75 2.12 -0.53
CA GLY A 155 -0.12 3.27 -1.19
C GLY A 155 -0.58 3.42 -2.65
N LEU A 156 -0.67 2.32 -3.39
CA LEU A 156 -1.17 2.33 -4.78
C LEU A 156 -2.63 2.78 -4.86
N MET A 157 -3.48 2.29 -3.97
CA MET A 157 -4.88 2.73 -3.91
C MET A 157 -5.00 4.23 -3.60
N ALA A 158 -4.19 4.74 -2.66
CA ALA A 158 -4.18 6.17 -2.34
C ALA A 158 -3.75 7.05 -3.53
N PHE A 159 -2.86 6.58 -4.40
CA PHE A 159 -2.47 7.31 -5.62
C PHE A 159 -3.49 7.23 -6.75
N SER A 160 -4.42 6.26 -6.71
CA SER A 160 -5.41 6.05 -7.76
C SER A 160 -6.63 6.96 -7.68
N GLU A 161 -6.92 7.53 -6.50
CA GLU A 161 -8.02 8.49 -6.35
C GLU A 161 -7.57 9.90 -6.77
N HIS A 162 -7.91 10.26 -8.00
CA HIS A 162 -7.82 11.61 -8.54
C HIS A 162 -8.79 12.55 -7.80
N SER A 163 -8.37 13.11 -6.68
CA SER A 163 -8.89 14.40 -6.23
C SER A 163 -7.79 15.22 -5.55
N SER A 164 -7.93 16.54 -5.58
CA SER A 164 -6.90 17.57 -5.40
C SER A 164 -6.25 17.69 -4.01
N ALA A 165 -6.19 16.61 -3.24
CA ALA A 165 -5.44 16.48 -2.00
C ALA A 165 -5.14 14.99 -1.76
N PRO A 166 -4.06 14.63 -1.04
CA PRO A 166 -3.85 13.26 -0.58
C PRO A 166 -4.88 12.93 0.50
N GLN A 167 -6.15 12.80 0.11
CA GLN A 167 -7.14 12.18 0.96
C GLN A 167 -6.83 10.69 0.96
N PRO A 168 -6.74 10.07 2.13
CA PRO A 168 -6.66 8.63 2.17
C PRO A 168 -7.86 8.04 1.44
N PHE A 169 -7.62 7.02 0.61
CA PHE A 169 -8.65 6.16 0.04
C PHE A 169 -9.51 5.65 1.19
N LEU A 170 -10.62 6.34 1.46
CA LEU A 170 -11.65 5.91 2.38
C LEU A 170 -12.75 5.41 1.47
N ALA A 171 -13.28 4.22 1.75
CA ALA A 171 -14.42 3.69 1.01
C ALA A 171 -15.59 4.70 1.08
N ASP A 172 -15.64 5.62 0.12
CA ASP A 172 -16.82 6.40 -0.15
C ASP A 172 -17.83 5.48 -0.85
N GLY A 173 -19.10 5.88 -0.88
CA GLY A 173 -20.15 5.03 -1.45
C GLY A 173 -19.92 4.61 -2.91
N ALA A 174 -18.93 5.18 -3.61
CA ALA A 174 -18.62 4.89 -5.01
C ALA A 174 -17.52 3.83 -5.21
N THR A 175 -16.70 3.54 -4.19
CA THR A 175 -15.64 2.50 -4.24
C THR A 175 -16.00 1.21 -3.47
N HIS A 176 -17.08 1.25 -2.70
CA HIS A 176 -17.67 0.11 -1.99
C HIS A 176 -17.78 -1.14 -2.88
N ASP A 177 -17.36 -2.30 -2.38
CA ASP A 177 -17.44 -3.63 -3.02
C ASP A 177 -16.64 -3.88 -4.32
N LYS A 178 -15.84 -2.93 -4.82
CA LYS A 178 -15.09 -3.13 -6.08
C LYS A 178 -13.87 -4.06 -5.91
N TRP A 179 -13.26 -4.07 -4.74
CA TRP A 179 -12.16 -4.96 -4.38
C TRP A 179 -12.62 -5.92 -3.28
N ARG A 180 -12.46 -7.24 -3.49
CA ARG A 180 -12.75 -8.25 -2.46
C ARG A 180 -11.64 -9.30 -2.39
N GLY A 181 -10.99 -9.42 -1.24
CA GLY A 181 -9.95 -10.46 -1.02
C GLY A 181 -8.73 -10.36 -1.97
N GLY A 182 -8.41 -9.16 -2.47
CA GLY A 182 -7.34 -8.94 -3.46
C GLY A 182 -7.76 -9.18 -4.91
N PHE A 183 -9.06 -9.36 -5.16
CA PHE A 183 -9.63 -9.50 -6.50
C PHE A 183 -10.44 -8.26 -6.86
N TRP A 184 -10.39 -7.88 -8.13
CA TRP A 184 -11.32 -6.91 -8.70
C TRP A 184 -12.64 -7.62 -9.00
N CYS A 185 -13.74 -7.14 -8.42
CA CYS A 185 -15.04 -7.80 -8.47
C CYS A 185 -16.10 -7.01 -9.25
N HIS A 186 -15.72 -5.94 -9.94
CA HIS A 186 -16.64 -5.05 -10.65
C HIS A 186 -16.53 -5.19 -12.18
N ASN A 187 -17.65 -5.00 -12.88
CA ASN A 187 -17.71 -5.14 -14.34
C ASN A 187 -17.17 -3.93 -15.11
N GLU A 188 -17.27 -2.74 -14.52
CA GLU A 188 -16.60 -1.55 -15.06
C GLU A 188 -15.12 -1.60 -14.69
N ASP A 189 -14.27 -1.11 -15.59
CA ASP A 189 -12.86 -0.88 -15.27
C ASP A 189 -12.75 0.13 -14.11
N PRO A 190 -11.77 -0.02 -13.20
CA PRO A 190 -11.51 1.01 -12.22
C PRO A 190 -11.23 2.32 -12.95
N LYS A 191 -11.74 3.42 -12.39
CA LYS A 191 -11.47 4.76 -12.91
C LYS A 191 -10.19 5.24 -12.25
N GLY A 192 -9.16 5.44 -13.08
CA GLY A 192 -7.92 6.15 -12.74
C GLY A 192 -7.90 7.48 -13.45
#